data_AF-A0A939HAP4-F1
#
_entry.id   AF-A0A939HAP4-F1
#
_cell.length_a   1.000
_cell.length_b   1.000
_cell.length_c   1.000
_cell.angle_alpha   90.00
_cell.angle_beta   90.00
_cell.angle_gamma   90.00
#
_symmetry.space_group_name_H-M   'P 1'
#
loop_
_entity.id
_entity.type
_entity.pdbx_description
1 polymer ?
#
loop_
_entity_poly.entity_id
_entity_poly.type
_entity_poly.pdbx_seq_one_letter_code
_entity_poly.pdbx_strand_id
1 'polypeptide(L)'
;MKKINVIIYILIGLSLFFIFYRPDQRESVYSSLLVIVTSVSVLVSYMMYSSQIVPKLYVLGSIKDAKNQWSGRVMNDFIVSQTDDIEGIAYDGNDKSVILEIHNNGSVPATNIKIEYDIVTYIKKIKFGVDRAEILNFSSVILERVSRTIEYDYLPPGDSRSEVIFYVSRYPQVDIVVKKLISKEERFISSDTVILRYRDERFTKLGDNQDLLYLLGISNPDVSP
;
A
#
# COMPACT_ATOMS: atom_id res chain seq x y z
N MET A 1 -10.63 -7.26 18.89
CA MET A 1 -11.82 -6.56 19.43
C MET A 1 -12.91 -7.46 20.02
N LYS A 2 -13.38 -8.54 19.35
CA LYS A 2 -14.48 -9.39 19.90
C LYS A 2 -14.25 -9.97 21.31
N LYS A 3 -13.01 -10.32 21.67
CA LYS A 3 -12.70 -10.93 22.98
C LYS A 3 -12.85 -9.98 24.18
N ILE A 4 -12.67 -8.66 23.97
CA ILE A 4 -12.72 -7.68 25.07
C ILE A 4 -14.16 -7.36 25.48
N ASN A 5 -15.08 -7.28 24.50
CA ASN A 5 -16.51 -7.06 24.78
C ASN A 5 -17.10 -8.19 25.64
N VAL A 6 -16.68 -9.44 25.40
CA VAL A 6 -17.13 -10.60 26.19
C VAL A 6 -16.70 -10.47 27.66
N ILE A 7 -15.49 -9.98 27.93
CA ILE A 7 -14.99 -9.79 29.31
C ILE A 7 -15.81 -8.71 30.04
N ILE A 8 -16.15 -7.62 29.36
CA ILE A 8 -16.98 -6.54 29.93
C ILE A 8 -18.39 -7.06 30.29
N TYR A 9 -19.04 -7.81 29.40
CA TYR A 9 -20.36 -8.39 29.70
C TYR A 9 -20.33 -9.40 30.84
N ILE A 10 -19.25 -10.19 30.97
CA ILE A 10 -19.06 -11.11 32.09
C ILE A 10 -18.91 -10.34 33.42
N LEU A 11 -18.13 -9.24 33.42
CA LEU A 11 -17.94 -8.40 34.62
C LEU A 11 -19.25 -7.69 35.03
N ILE A 12 -20.01 -7.17 34.07
CA ILE A 12 -21.32 -6.56 34.31
C ILE A 12 -22.31 -7.63 34.85
N GLY A 13 -22.36 -8.81 34.22
CA GLY A 13 -23.21 -9.91 34.67
C GLY A 13 -22.88 -10.39 36.09
N LEU A 14 -21.60 -10.50 36.44
CA LEU A 14 -21.14 -10.82 37.79
C LEU A 14 -21.56 -9.74 38.79
N SER A 15 -21.39 -8.46 38.45
CA SER A 15 -21.79 -7.36 39.34
C SER A 15 -23.30 -7.34 39.63
N LEU A 16 -24.13 -7.59 38.62
CA LEU A 16 -25.59 -7.66 38.78
C LEU A 16 -26.01 -8.90 39.59
N PHE A 17 -25.40 -10.07 39.35
CA PHE A 17 -25.71 -11.30 40.10
C PHE A 17 -25.50 -11.13 41.61
N PHE A 18 -24.47 -10.39 42.03
CA PHE A 18 -24.19 -10.16 43.44
C PHE A 18 -25.11 -9.11 44.09
N ILE A 19 -25.63 -8.14 43.35
CA ILE A 19 -26.63 -7.17 43.85
C ILE A 19 -27.93 -7.87 44.27
N PHE A 20 -28.28 -9.00 43.63
CA PHE A 20 -29.52 -9.74 43.92
C PHE A 20 -29.36 -10.89 44.93
N TYR A 21 -28.16 -11.17 45.47
CA TYR A 21 -27.91 -12.28 46.38
C TYR A 21 -27.93 -11.83 47.87
N ARG A 22 -28.66 -12.55 48.73
CA ARG A 22 -29.12 -12.19 50.10
C ARG A 22 -28.10 -11.55 51.10
N PRO A 23 -28.58 -10.83 52.15
CA PRO A 23 -27.79 -9.80 52.86
C PRO A 23 -27.03 -10.25 54.14
N ASP A 24 -27.29 -11.42 54.71
CA ASP A 24 -27.20 -11.54 56.18
C ASP A 24 -25.79 -11.70 56.83
N GLN A 25 -24.69 -11.78 56.07
CA GLN A 25 -23.31 -11.86 56.63
C GLN A 25 -22.23 -11.35 55.66
N ARG A 26 -22.58 -10.58 54.61
CA ARG A 26 -21.72 -10.43 53.41
C ARG A 26 -21.35 -9.00 53.02
N GLU A 27 -21.63 -7.98 53.82
CA GLU A 27 -21.35 -6.58 53.44
C GLU A 27 -19.86 -6.31 53.13
N SER A 28 -18.94 -6.91 53.90
CA SER A 28 -17.49 -6.80 53.66
C SER A 28 -17.05 -7.51 52.37
N VAL A 29 -17.63 -8.67 52.08
CA VAL A 29 -17.34 -9.45 50.86
C VAL A 29 -17.88 -8.73 49.61
N TYR A 30 -19.10 -8.19 49.68
CA TYR A 30 -19.70 -7.40 48.60
C TYR A 30 -18.90 -6.14 48.30
N SER A 31 -18.49 -5.41 49.35
CA SER A 31 -17.67 -4.20 49.19
C SER A 31 -16.34 -4.52 48.52
N SER A 32 -15.67 -5.60 48.96
CA SER A 32 -14.40 -6.04 48.38
C SER A 32 -14.54 -6.44 46.90
N LEU A 33 -15.62 -7.15 46.55
CA LEU A 33 -15.86 -7.62 45.18
C LEU A 33 -16.25 -6.47 44.25
N LEU A 34 -17.01 -5.49 44.73
CA LEU A 34 -17.34 -4.28 44.00
C LEU A 34 -16.08 -3.45 43.70
N VAL A 35 -15.16 -3.34 44.66
CA VAL A 35 -13.85 -2.69 44.45
C VAL A 35 -13.03 -3.43 43.38
N ILE A 36 -13.06 -4.76 43.35
CA ILE A 36 -12.36 -5.55 42.32
C ILE A 36 -12.96 -5.27 40.92
N VAL A 37 -14.29 -5.36 40.78
CA VAL A 37 -14.96 -5.16 39.49
C VAL A 37 -14.74 -3.74 38.96
N THR A 38 -14.85 -2.73 39.83
CA THR A 38 -14.60 -1.33 39.44
C THR A 38 -13.16 -1.12 39.03
N SER A 39 -12.19 -1.67 39.78
CA SER A 39 -10.76 -1.60 39.44
C SER A 39 -10.46 -2.24 38.07
N VAL A 40 -11.03 -3.41 37.80
CA VAL A 40 -10.88 -4.09 36.49
C VAL A 40 -11.54 -3.27 35.38
N SER A 41 -12.71 -2.67 35.62
CA SER A 41 -13.41 -1.85 34.64
C SER A 41 -12.64 -0.58 34.28
N VAL A 42 -12.04 0.09 35.28
CA VAL A 42 -11.16 1.25 35.06
C VAL A 42 -9.93 0.84 34.25
N LEU A 43 -9.31 -0.29 34.58
CA LEU A 43 -8.15 -0.80 33.85
C LEU A 43 -8.48 -1.12 32.39
N VAL A 44 -9.61 -1.79 32.12
CA VAL A 44 -10.07 -2.06 30.75
C VAL A 44 -10.36 -0.76 29.99
N SER A 45 -11.02 0.21 30.63
CA SER A 45 -11.32 1.51 30.02
C SER A 45 -10.05 2.29 29.69
N TYR A 46 -9.05 2.26 30.58
CA TYR A 46 -7.74 2.86 30.34
C TYR A 46 -7.01 2.18 29.18
N MET A 47 -7.02 0.84 29.11
CA MET A 47 -6.45 0.11 27.98
C MET A 47 -7.16 0.43 26.66
N MET A 48 -8.47 0.58 26.67
CA MET A 48 -9.24 1.00 25.49
C MET A 48 -8.89 2.43 25.07
N TYR A 49 -8.84 3.36 26.02
CA TYR A 49 -8.52 4.76 25.76
C TYR A 49 -7.10 4.92 25.21
N SER A 50 -6.10 4.30 25.85
CA SER A 50 -4.71 4.32 25.37
C SER A 50 -4.57 3.70 23.97
N SER A 51 -5.33 2.65 23.64
CA SER A 51 -5.32 2.05 22.29
C SER A 51 -5.92 2.95 21.20
N GLN A 52 -6.70 3.97 21.57
CA GLN A 52 -7.27 4.94 20.62
C GLN A 52 -6.34 6.14 20.37
N ILE A 53 -5.32 6.33 21.20
CA ILE A 53 -4.32 7.41 21.10
C ILE A 53 -3.08 6.87 20.36
N VAL A 54 -3.29 6.38 19.16
CA VAL A 54 -2.23 5.86 18.29
C VAL A 54 -2.40 6.51 16.93
N PRO A 55 -1.32 6.92 16.24
CA PRO A 55 -1.43 7.45 14.89
C PRO A 55 -2.10 6.40 13.98
N LYS A 56 -2.75 6.85 12.90
CA LYS A 56 -3.37 5.95 11.93
C LYS A 56 -2.82 6.25 10.56
N LEU A 57 -1.72 5.59 10.24
CA LEU A 57 -1.06 5.75 8.94
C LEU A 57 -1.63 4.78 7.91
N TYR A 58 -1.82 5.28 6.70
CA TYR A 58 -2.04 4.47 5.51
C TYR A 58 -1.38 5.12 4.31
N VAL A 59 -1.19 4.33 3.27
CA VAL A 59 -0.52 4.76 2.04
C VAL A 59 -1.44 4.49 0.86
N LEU A 60 -1.51 5.46 -0.06
CA LEU A 60 -2.22 5.38 -1.31
C LEU A 60 -1.25 5.59 -2.47
N GLY A 61 -1.48 4.88 -3.58
CA GLY A 61 -0.79 5.16 -4.83
C GLY A 61 -1.74 5.88 -5.80
N SER A 62 -1.24 6.90 -6.50
CA SER A 62 -1.95 7.56 -7.59
C SER A 62 -1.07 7.73 -8.82
N ILE A 63 -1.70 7.93 -9.98
CA ILE A 63 -1.02 8.17 -11.25
C ILE A 63 -1.48 9.53 -11.76
N LYS A 64 -0.54 10.40 -12.09
CA LYS A 64 -0.81 11.73 -12.64
C LYS A 64 0.04 11.96 -13.88
N ASP A 65 -0.49 12.72 -14.82
CA ASP A 65 0.28 13.21 -15.96
C ASP A 65 1.50 14.01 -15.44
N ALA A 66 2.70 13.66 -15.90
CA ALA A 66 3.93 14.27 -15.42
C ALA A 66 4.14 15.69 -15.96
N LYS A 67 3.40 16.14 -16.99
CA LYS A 67 3.50 17.51 -17.55
C LYS A 67 4.96 17.99 -17.75
N ASN A 68 5.82 17.12 -18.29
CA ASN A 68 7.26 17.34 -18.50
C ASN A 68 8.13 17.46 -17.22
N GLN A 69 7.63 17.04 -16.05
CA GLN A 69 8.40 17.05 -14.79
C GLN A 69 9.24 15.79 -14.61
N TRP A 70 9.90 15.30 -15.67
CA TRP A 70 10.73 14.10 -15.56
C TRP A 70 11.95 14.34 -14.66
N SER A 71 12.27 13.35 -13.82
CA SER A 71 13.43 13.39 -12.94
C SER A 71 14.26 12.12 -13.06
N GLY A 72 15.45 12.25 -13.64
CA GLY A 72 16.38 11.13 -13.79
C GLY A 72 16.78 10.50 -12.46
N ARG A 73 16.79 11.28 -11.37
CA ARG A 73 17.04 10.77 -10.02
C ARG A 73 16.01 9.71 -9.60
N VAL A 74 14.74 9.89 -9.98
CA VAL A 74 13.67 8.94 -9.68
C VAL A 74 13.80 7.66 -10.51
N MET A 75 14.41 7.72 -11.69
CA MET A 75 14.55 6.59 -12.61
C MET A 75 15.93 5.93 -12.59
N ASN A 76 16.91 6.48 -11.86
CA ASN A 76 18.31 6.08 -11.91
C ASN A 76 18.58 4.61 -11.55
N ASP A 77 17.72 4.01 -10.73
CA ASP A 77 17.88 2.63 -10.28
C ASP A 77 17.29 1.60 -11.25
N PHE A 78 16.58 2.06 -12.29
CA PHE A 78 15.99 1.17 -13.28
C PHE A 78 16.95 1.02 -14.45
N ILE A 79 16.95 -0.15 -15.04
CA ILE A 79 17.60 -0.39 -16.33
C ILE A 79 16.80 0.36 -17.39
N VAL A 80 17.01 1.68 -17.47
CA VAL A 80 16.71 2.48 -18.65
C VAL A 80 17.78 2.10 -19.64
N SER A 81 17.69 0.90 -20.24
CA SER A 81 18.56 0.63 -21.36
C SER A 81 18.16 1.65 -22.43
N GLN A 82 19.12 2.50 -22.78
CA GLN A 82 19.06 3.39 -23.95
C GLN A 82 19.10 2.58 -25.26
N THR A 83 18.68 1.31 -25.22
CA THR A 83 18.61 0.43 -26.37
C THR A 83 17.14 0.29 -26.69
N ASP A 84 16.70 0.97 -27.74
CA ASP A 84 15.32 1.03 -28.23
C ASP A 84 14.74 -0.34 -28.67
N ASP A 85 15.42 -1.45 -28.37
CA ASP A 85 15.17 -2.79 -28.91
C ASP A 85 14.82 -3.85 -27.84
N ILE A 86 14.25 -3.47 -26.70
CA ILE A 86 13.67 -4.47 -25.78
C ILE A 86 12.26 -4.81 -26.22
N GLU A 87 12.10 -5.99 -26.81
CA GLU A 87 10.80 -6.57 -27.13
C GLU A 87 9.89 -6.58 -25.89
N GLY A 88 8.66 -6.08 -26.04
CA GLY A 88 7.70 -6.05 -24.93
C GLY A 88 7.65 -4.75 -24.14
N ILE A 89 8.39 -3.72 -24.57
CA ILE A 89 8.38 -2.34 -24.08
C ILE A 89 7.94 -1.44 -25.24
N ALA A 90 7.08 -0.45 -24.99
CA ALA A 90 6.83 0.62 -25.95
C ALA A 90 6.91 1.97 -25.24
N TYR A 91 7.53 2.94 -25.89
CA TYR A 91 7.58 4.32 -25.41
C TYR A 91 6.50 5.14 -26.12
N ASP A 92 5.81 6.01 -25.39
CA ASP A 92 4.68 6.76 -25.93
C ASP A 92 4.79 8.28 -25.77
N GLY A 93 5.95 8.77 -25.32
CA GLY A 93 6.18 10.18 -25.05
C GLY A 93 5.34 10.79 -23.92
N ASN A 94 4.34 10.06 -23.38
CA ASN A 94 3.41 10.54 -22.37
C ASN A 94 3.86 10.07 -20.99
N ASP A 95 4.82 10.80 -20.43
CA ASP A 95 5.30 10.56 -19.08
C ASP A 95 4.15 10.72 -18.07
N LYS A 96 3.74 9.60 -17.47
CA LYS A 96 2.89 9.58 -16.28
C LYS A 96 3.76 9.29 -15.06
N SER A 97 3.56 10.08 -14.02
CA SER A 97 4.20 9.94 -12.72
C SER A 97 3.35 9.08 -11.79
N VAL A 98 4.02 8.22 -11.03
CA VAL A 98 3.44 7.48 -9.92
C VAL A 98 3.78 8.21 -8.64
N ILE A 99 2.74 8.53 -7.88
CA ILE A 99 2.83 9.26 -6.62
C ILE A 99 2.41 8.34 -5.49
N LEU A 100 3.27 8.29 -4.47
CA LEU A 100 2.98 7.62 -3.21
C LEU A 100 2.54 8.68 -2.20
N GLU A 101 1.34 8.53 -1.67
CA GLU A 101 0.78 9.44 -0.68
C GLU A 101 0.65 8.73 0.67
N ILE A 102 1.26 9.27 1.71
CA ILE A 102 1.06 8.83 3.09
C ILE A 102 0.14 9.79 3.82
N HIS A 103 -0.80 9.24 4.59
CA HIS A 103 -1.81 10.00 5.31
C HIS A 103 -1.82 9.59 6.78
N ASN A 104 -2.00 10.55 7.69
CA ASN A 104 -2.23 10.29 9.11
C ASN A 104 -3.67 10.68 9.50
N ASN A 105 -4.59 9.73 9.48
CA ASN A 105 -5.97 9.95 9.95
C ASN A 105 -6.13 9.67 11.45
N GLY A 106 -5.03 9.62 12.20
CA GLY A 106 -5.05 9.50 13.65
C GLY A 106 -5.40 10.83 14.32
N SER A 107 -5.70 10.77 15.61
CA SER A 107 -5.86 11.97 16.46
C SER A 107 -4.52 12.48 17.02
N VAL A 108 -3.42 11.76 16.76
CA VAL A 108 -2.08 12.06 17.26
C VAL A 108 -1.06 12.04 16.12
N PRO A 109 0.05 12.79 16.24
CA PRO A 109 1.09 12.79 15.22
C PRO A 109 1.79 11.43 15.14
N ALA A 110 2.34 11.13 13.97
CA ALA A 110 3.23 10.00 13.78
C ALA A 110 4.67 10.47 13.67
N THR A 111 5.60 9.74 14.30
CA THR A 111 7.03 10.07 14.27
C THR A 111 7.87 8.92 13.74
N ASN A 112 9.05 9.23 13.18
CA ASN A 112 10.01 8.25 12.62
C ASN A 112 9.33 7.24 11.68
N ILE A 113 8.62 7.78 10.71
CA ILE A 113 7.84 7.00 9.75
C ILE A 113 8.79 6.43 8.72
N LYS A 114 8.69 5.12 8.48
CA LYS A 114 9.45 4.42 7.45
C LYS A 114 8.52 3.61 6.56
N ILE A 115 8.64 3.83 5.26
CA ILE A 115 7.90 3.11 4.22
C ILE A 115 8.92 2.34 3.38
N GLU A 116 8.87 1.01 3.42
CA GLU A 116 9.66 0.15 2.54
C GLU A 116 8.74 -0.39 1.45
N TYR A 117 9.11 -0.21 0.19
CA TYR A 117 8.28 -0.59 -0.97
C TYR A 117 9.12 -1.10 -2.14
N ASP A 118 8.51 -1.97 -2.95
CA ASP A 118 9.04 -2.39 -4.23
C ASP A 118 8.27 -1.71 -5.36
N ILE A 119 8.99 -1.33 -6.40
CA ILE A 119 8.45 -1.03 -7.72
C ILE A 119 8.77 -2.25 -8.60
N VAL A 120 7.73 -2.93 -9.07
CA VAL A 120 7.87 -4.12 -9.92
C VAL A 120 7.42 -3.76 -11.32
N THR A 121 8.36 -3.79 -12.27
CA THR A 121 8.09 -3.52 -13.68
C THR A 121 7.92 -4.84 -14.43
N TYR A 122 7.05 -4.81 -15.45
CA TYR A 122 6.76 -5.97 -16.27
C TYR A 122 6.97 -5.63 -17.74
N ILE A 123 7.33 -6.64 -18.52
CA ILE A 123 7.37 -6.60 -19.99
C ILE A 123 6.42 -7.64 -20.57
N LYS A 124 6.04 -7.47 -21.83
CA LYS A 124 5.29 -8.50 -22.57
C LYS A 124 6.25 -9.44 -23.28
N LYS A 125 6.27 -10.70 -22.87
CA LYS A 125 6.95 -11.76 -23.60
C LYS A 125 6.01 -12.32 -24.67
N ILE A 126 6.38 -12.19 -25.94
CA ILE A 126 5.59 -12.68 -27.06
C ILE A 126 6.15 -14.04 -27.49
N LYS A 127 5.26 -14.97 -27.82
CA LYS A 127 5.60 -16.27 -28.38
C LYS A 127 5.12 -16.29 -29.82
N PHE A 128 6.06 -16.32 -30.76
CA PHE A 128 5.80 -16.43 -32.18
C PHE A 128 5.61 -17.89 -32.62
N GLY A 129 4.94 -18.07 -33.75
CA GLY A 129 4.77 -19.33 -34.46
C GLY A 129 5.95 -19.62 -35.37
N VAL A 130 5.66 -19.94 -36.63
CA VAL A 130 6.72 -20.23 -37.62
C VAL A 130 7.48 -18.95 -38.00
N ASP A 131 6.78 -17.81 -38.02
CA ASP A 131 7.35 -16.50 -38.28
C ASP A 131 6.84 -15.45 -37.27
N ARG A 132 7.37 -14.22 -37.36
CA ARG A 132 6.99 -13.10 -36.48
C ARG A 132 5.60 -12.52 -36.76
N ALA A 133 4.93 -12.93 -37.84
CA ALA A 133 3.58 -12.50 -38.16
C ALA A 133 2.53 -13.36 -37.42
N GLU A 134 2.88 -14.60 -37.06
CA GLU A 134 2.04 -15.49 -36.26
C GLU A 134 2.35 -15.34 -34.76
N ILE A 135 1.46 -14.68 -34.01
CA ILE A 135 1.54 -14.67 -32.54
C ILE A 135 0.74 -15.85 -31.98
N LEU A 136 1.41 -16.75 -31.26
CA LEU A 136 0.76 -17.86 -30.57
C LEU A 136 0.25 -17.47 -29.18
N ASN A 137 1.02 -16.65 -28.45
CA ASN A 137 0.69 -16.23 -27.09
C ASN A 137 1.49 -15.00 -26.67
N PHE A 138 1.02 -14.27 -25.67
CA PHE A 138 1.80 -13.25 -24.97
C PHE A 138 1.54 -13.34 -23.46
N SER A 139 2.58 -13.12 -22.66
CA SER A 139 2.47 -13.14 -21.19
C SER A 139 3.25 -11.99 -20.56
N SER A 140 2.82 -11.56 -19.38
CA SER A 140 3.53 -10.50 -18.65
C SER A 140 4.58 -11.15 -17.76
N VAL A 141 5.84 -10.77 -17.93
CA VAL A 141 6.97 -11.28 -17.16
C VAL A 141 7.59 -10.13 -16.39
N ILE A 142 8.00 -10.38 -15.14
CA ILE A 142 8.72 -9.38 -14.34
C ILE A 142 10.05 -9.10 -15.06
N LEU A 143 10.28 -7.83 -15.39
CA LEU A 143 11.56 -7.38 -15.90
C LEU A 143 12.47 -7.07 -14.72
N GLU A 144 12.01 -6.20 -13.83
CA GLU A 144 12.82 -5.68 -12.75
C GLU A 144 11.98 -5.44 -11.49
N ARG A 145 12.65 -5.52 -10.35
CA ARG A 145 12.11 -5.19 -9.04
C ARG A 145 13.11 -4.32 -8.31
N VAL A 146 12.73 -3.07 -8.03
CA VAL A 146 13.56 -2.11 -7.31
C VAL A 146 12.94 -1.84 -5.95
N SER A 147 13.70 -2.11 -4.89
CA SER A 147 13.29 -1.83 -3.51
C SER A 147 13.78 -0.45 -3.06
N ARG A 148 12.89 0.34 -2.46
CA ARG A 148 13.17 1.69 -1.96
C ARG A 148 12.61 1.90 -0.56
N THR A 149 13.14 2.93 0.09
CA THR A 149 12.69 3.37 1.41
C THR A 149 12.45 4.87 1.38
N ILE A 150 11.31 5.31 1.92
CA ILE A 150 11.02 6.72 2.24
C ILE A 150 10.92 6.86 3.75
N GLU A 151 11.55 7.91 4.29
CA GLU A 151 11.56 8.21 5.72
C GLU A 151 11.04 9.62 5.98
N TYR A 152 10.22 9.77 7.02
CA TYR A 152 9.75 11.07 7.51
C TYR A 152 9.89 11.14 9.02
N ASP A 153 10.42 12.25 9.52
CA ASP A 153 10.55 12.43 10.97
C ASP A 153 9.20 12.66 11.65
N TYR A 154 8.26 13.31 10.96
CA TYR A 154 7.01 13.78 11.54
C TYR A 154 5.87 13.92 10.51
N LEU A 155 4.68 13.47 10.87
CA LEU A 155 3.43 13.72 10.13
C LEU A 155 2.29 14.10 11.12
N PRO A 156 1.75 15.34 11.05
CA PRO A 156 0.67 15.78 11.94
C PRO A 156 -0.63 14.97 11.78
N PRO A 157 -1.54 15.01 12.77
CA PRO A 157 -2.90 14.49 12.62
C PRO A 157 -3.66 15.18 11.48
N GLY A 158 -4.35 14.41 10.65
CA GLY A 158 -5.15 14.88 9.52
C GLY A 158 -4.35 15.33 8.29
N ASP A 159 -3.02 15.22 8.33
CA ASP A 159 -2.14 15.69 7.26
C ASP A 159 -1.67 14.54 6.35
N SER A 160 -1.12 14.90 5.19
CA SER A 160 -0.57 13.96 4.22
C SER A 160 0.70 14.46 3.55
N ARG A 161 1.49 13.53 3.02
CA ARG A 161 2.68 13.82 2.21
C ARG A 161 2.69 12.97 0.95
N SER A 162 3.17 13.56 -0.13
CA SER A 162 3.21 12.95 -1.45
C SER A 162 4.62 12.98 -2.01
N GLU A 163 5.08 11.85 -2.55
CA GLU A 163 6.38 11.70 -3.19
C GLU A 163 6.20 11.09 -4.58
N VAL A 164 6.87 11.64 -5.59
CA VAL A 164 6.93 11.00 -6.92
C VAL A 164 7.96 9.88 -6.85
N ILE A 165 7.51 8.65 -7.03
CA ILE A 165 8.36 7.46 -6.83
C ILE A 165 8.79 6.78 -8.12
N PHE A 166 8.10 7.03 -9.24
CA PHE A 166 8.35 6.34 -10.50
C PHE A 166 7.70 7.05 -11.70
N TYR A 167 8.18 6.79 -12.93
CA TYR A 167 7.54 7.19 -14.19
C TYR A 167 7.23 5.96 -15.04
N VAL A 168 5.98 5.81 -15.50
CA VAL A 168 5.51 4.55 -16.12
C VAL A 168 5.64 4.47 -17.64
N SER A 169 6.07 5.53 -18.33
CA SER A 169 5.95 5.73 -19.79
C SER A 169 6.52 4.65 -20.71
N ARG A 170 7.27 3.69 -20.18
CA ARG A 170 7.88 2.59 -20.95
C ARG A 170 7.30 1.23 -20.61
N TYR A 171 6.67 1.10 -19.44
CA TYR A 171 6.35 -0.21 -18.89
C TYR A 171 4.88 -0.54 -19.11
N PRO A 172 4.55 -1.65 -19.80
CA PRO A 172 3.16 -2.05 -20.04
C PRO A 172 2.39 -2.34 -18.75
N GLN A 173 3.09 -2.72 -17.69
CA GLN A 173 2.52 -2.88 -16.36
C GLN A 173 3.57 -2.55 -15.29
N VAL A 174 3.10 -1.92 -14.21
CA VAL A 174 3.90 -1.60 -13.02
C VAL A 174 3.06 -1.84 -11.78
N ASP A 175 3.62 -2.57 -10.83
CA ASP A 175 3.03 -2.76 -9.50
C ASP A 175 3.86 -2.03 -8.44
N ILE A 176 3.18 -1.29 -7.56
CA ILE A 176 3.79 -0.71 -6.36
C ILE A 176 3.38 -1.56 -5.16
N VAL A 177 4.36 -2.16 -4.51
CA VAL A 177 4.15 -3.11 -3.41
C VAL A 177 4.76 -2.56 -2.14
N VAL A 178 3.92 -2.11 -1.20
CA VAL A 178 4.40 -1.71 0.13
C VAL A 178 4.68 -2.97 0.93
N LYS A 179 5.92 -3.14 1.36
CA LYS A 179 6.37 -4.25 2.23
C LYS A 179 6.09 -3.94 3.68
N LYS A 180 6.35 -2.69 4.06
CA LYS A 180 6.36 -2.28 5.45
C LYS A 180 6.01 -0.81 5.58
N LEU A 181 5.16 -0.53 6.55
CA LEU A 181 4.84 0.82 7.01
C LEU A 181 4.92 0.80 8.53
N ILE A 182 5.91 1.51 9.07
CA ILE A 182 6.11 1.64 10.52
C ILE A 182 6.24 3.10 10.91
N SER A 183 5.90 3.37 12.16
CA SER A 183 6.23 4.58 12.91
C SER A 183 6.95 4.18 14.19
N LYS A 184 7.39 5.16 14.98
CA LYS A 184 7.87 4.91 16.35
C LYS A 184 6.77 4.29 17.22
N GLU A 185 5.52 4.70 17.00
CA GLU A 185 4.39 4.33 17.85
C GLU A 185 3.83 2.95 17.52
N GLU A 186 3.78 2.58 16.23
CA GLU A 186 3.06 1.39 15.77
C GLU A 186 3.55 0.87 14.40
N ARG A 187 3.26 -0.40 14.13
CA ARG A 187 3.42 -1.03 12.81
C ARG A 187 2.06 -1.15 12.11
N PHE A 188 1.95 -0.60 10.90
CA PHE A 188 0.69 -0.52 10.16
C PHE A 188 0.58 -1.56 9.05
N ILE A 189 1.67 -1.80 8.30
CA ILE A 189 1.73 -2.80 7.24
C ILE A 189 2.89 -3.75 7.56
N SER A 190 2.59 -5.05 7.61
CA SER A 190 3.54 -6.11 7.96
C SER A 190 3.70 -7.17 6.88
N SER A 191 2.97 -7.06 5.77
CA SER A 191 3.00 -8.00 4.66
C SER A 191 2.90 -7.24 3.34
N ASP A 192 3.53 -7.80 2.33
CA ASP A 192 3.51 -7.33 0.94
C ASP A 192 2.09 -7.00 0.49
N THR A 193 1.84 -5.71 0.27
CA THR A 193 0.54 -5.19 -0.12
C THR A 193 0.70 -4.40 -1.42
N VAL A 194 0.03 -4.84 -2.48
CA VAL A 194 -0.04 -4.10 -3.74
C VAL A 194 -1.00 -2.93 -3.53
N ILE A 195 -0.46 -1.71 -3.51
CA ILE A 195 -1.25 -0.49 -3.29
C ILE A 195 -1.66 0.20 -4.59
N LEU A 196 -0.95 -0.10 -5.68
CA LEU A 196 -1.21 0.44 -7.00
C LEU A 196 -0.75 -0.55 -8.06
N ARG A 197 -1.58 -0.71 -9.09
CA ARG A 197 -1.26 -1.45 -10.30
C ARG A 197 -1.58 -0.57 -11.50
N TYR A 198 -0.54 -0.16 -12.22
CA TYR A 198 -0.66 0.45 -13.52
C TYR A 198 -0.70 -0.62 -14.59
N ARG A 199 -1.62 -0.48 -15.54
CA ARG A 199 -1.63 -1.24 -16.79
C ARG A 199 -1.91 -0.29 -17.92
N ASP A 200 -1.07 -0.35 -18.93
CA ASP A 200 -1.30 0.40 -20.15
C ASP A 200 -2.27 -0.39 -21.03
N GLU A 201 -3.40 0.24 -21.37
CA GLU A 201 -4.50 -0.41 -22.07
C GLU A 201 -4.09 -0.92 -23.45
N ARG A 202 -3.13 -0.28 -24.11
CA ARG A 202 -2.62 -0.71 -25.42
C ARG A 202 -2.04 -2.12 -25.39
N PHE A 203 -1.51 -2.53 -24.25
CA PHE A 203 -0.93 -3.85 -24.06
C PHE A 203 -1.91 -4.89 -23.48
N THR A 204 -3.18 -4.51 -23.30
CA THR A 204 -4.23 -5.41 -22.79
C THR A 204 -5.09 -6.01 -23.90
N LYS A 205 -5.17 -5.35 -25.06
CA LYS A 205 -5.94 -5.80 -26.23
C LYS A 205 -5.06 -5.69 -27.47
N LEU A 206 -4.23 -6.70 -27.72
CA LEU A 206 -3.54 -6.81 -29.01
C LEU A 206 -4.56 -7.28 -30.03
N GLY A 207 -5.22 -6.32 -30.68
CA GLY A 207 -6.31 -6.57 -31.61
C GLY A 207 -5.86 -6.64 -33.06
N ASP A 208 -4.81 -5.88 -33.41
CA ASP A 208 -4.31 -5.75 -34.78
C ASP A 208 -2.78 -5.81 -34.88
N ASN A 209 -2.30 -5.84 -36.13
CA ASN A 209 -0.86 -5.87 -36.42
C ASN A 209 -0.15 -4.58 -35.99
N GLN A 210 -0.86 -3.47 -35.81
CA GLN A 210 -0.23 -2.19 -35.46
C GLN A 210 0.12 -2.16 -33.97
N ASP A 211 -0.75 -2.68 -33.09
CA ASP A 211 -0.45 -2.92 -31.68
C ASP A 211 0.77 -3.85 -31.50
N LEU A 212 0.91 -4.85 -32.38
CA LEU A 212 2.06 -5.74 -32.41
C LEU A 212 3.34 -4.98 -32.79
N LEU A 213 3.29 -4.13 -33.83
CA LEU A 213 4.44 -3.33 -34.24
C LEU A 213 4.90 -2.37 -33.15
N TYR A 214 3.99 -1.80 -32.37
CA TYR A 214 4.32 -1.01 -31.17
C TYR A 214 5.08 -1.83 -30.13
N LEU A 215 4.61 -3.04 -29.87
CA LEU A 215 5.21 -3.98 -28.92
C LEU A 215 6.60 -4.50 -29.31
N LEU A 216 6.84 -4.56 -30.62
CA LEU A 216 8.11 -4.96 -31.21
C LEU A 216 9.10 -3.78 -31.34
N GLY A 217 8.70 -2.57 -30.95
CA GLY A 217 9.51 -1.35 -31.11
C GLY A 217 9.64 -0.88 -32.57
N ILE A 218 8.82 -1.40 -33.50
CA ILE A 218 8.93 -1.16 -34.95
C ILE A 218 8.16 0.10 -35.37
N SER A 219 7.04 0.41 -34.72
CA SER A 219 6.30 1.65 -34.94
C SER A 219 6.41 2.53 -33.71
N ASN A 220 7.34 3.49 -33.69
CA ASN A 220 7.19 4.64 -32.80
C ASN A 220 6.38 5.69 -33.56
N PRO A 221 5.27 6.23 -33.00
CA PRO A 221 4.50 7.26 -33.70
C PRO A 221 5.28 8.59 -33.80
N ASP A 222 6.31 8.75 -32.95
CA ASP A 222 7.17 9.93 -32.90
C ASP A 222 8.42 9.83 -33.80
N VAL A 223 8.65 8.68 -34.44
CA VAL A 223 9.67 8.54 -35.49
C VAL A 223 8.95 8.58 -36.83
N SER A 224 8.53 9.79 -37.22
CA SER A 224 8.22 10.04 -38.63
C SER A 224 9.51 9.88 -39.44
N PRO A 225 9.48 9.20 -40.61
CA PRO A 225 10.64 9.08 -41.49
C PRO A 225 11.15 10.42 -41.99
#